data_AF-A0A961ZZW6-F1
#
_entry.id   AF-A0A961ZZW6-F1
#
_cell.length_a   1.000
_cell.length_b   1.000
_cell.length_c   1.000
_cell.angle_alpha   90.00
_cell.angle_beta   90.00
_cell.angle_gamma   90.00
#
_symmetry.space_group_name_H-M   'P 1'
#
loop_
_entity.id
_entity.type
_entity.pdbx_description
1 polymer ?
#
loop_
_entity_poly.entity_id
_entity_poly.type
_entity_poly.pdbx_seq_one_letter_code
_entity_poly.pdbx_strand_id
1 'polypeptide(L)' 'MMAGGWHPDEDVTPTPRDVEFMAQTLEGRHGSHAAEVAEFFANLHSDRGDAGRSWAWAGVAKLVRQREQERAEPTQKR' A
#
# COMPACT_ATOMS: atom_id res chain seq x y z
N MET A 1 -3.27 -23.72 -18.07
CA MET A 1 -3.81 -22.98 -16.91
C MET A 1 -2.89 -23.27 -15.75
N MET A 2 -1.98 -22.37 -15.39
CA MET A 2 -1.10 -22.55 -14.24
C MET A 2 -1.72 -21.81 -13.06
N ALA A 3 -2.42 -22.55 -12.19
CA ALA A 3 -2.72 -22.05 -10.86
C ALA A 3 -1.40 -22.06 -10.08
N GLY A 4 -0.77 -20.88 -9.95
CA GLY A 4 0.33 -20.70 -9.01
C GLY A 4 -0.20 -20.97 -7.61
N GLY A 5 0.08 -22.16 -7.09
CA GLY A 5 -0.35 -22.57 -5.76
C GLY A 5 0.22 -21.62 -4.72
N TRP A 6 -0.65 -21.10 -3.85
CA TRP A 6 -0.25 -20.40 -2.65
C TRP A 6 0.62 -21.33 -1.79
N HIS A 7 1.90 -21.00 -1.62
CA HIS A 7 2.81 -21.71 -0.74
C HIS A 7 2.82 -21.00 0.62
N PRO A 8 2.37 -21.65 1.71
CA PRO A 8 2.34 -21.06 3.04
C PRO A 8 3.74 -20.81 3.63
N ASP A 9 4.78 -21.40 3.05
CA ASP A 9 6.17 -21.32 3.52
C ASP A 9 6.99 -20.19 2.88
N GLU A 10 6.43 -19.49 1.89
CA GLU A 10 7.12 -18.37 1.24
C GLU A 10 6.81 -17.09 2.01
N ASP A 11 7.85 -16.42 2.52
CA ASP A 11 7.71 -15.10 3.12
C ASP A 11 7.33 -14.09 2.04
N VAL A 12 6.03 -13.89 1.87
CA VAL A 12 5.43 -12.96 0.91
C VAL A 12 5.25 -11.56 1.52
N THR A 13 5.92 -11.26 2.63
CA THR A 13 5.87 -9.93 3.25
C THR A 13 6.54 -8.91 2.32
N PRO A 14 5.83 -7.88 1.84
CA PRO A 14 6.41 -6.88 0.95
C PRO A 14 7.57 -6.15 1.62
N THR A 15 8.67 -6.00 0.90
CA THR A 15 9.80 -5.19 1.36
C THR A 15 9.42 -3.71 1.37
N PRO A 16 10.18 -2.84 2.09
CA PRO A 16 9.95 -1.39 2.01
C PRO A 16 9.98 -0.82 0.59
N ARG A 17 10.79 -1.42 -0.30
CA ARG A 17 10.86 -1.05 -1.72
C ARG A 17 9.59 -1.46 -2.48
N ASP A 18 9.02 -2.62 -2.16
CA ASP A 18 7.75 -3.06 -2.77
C ASP A 18 6.61 -2.12 -2.37
N VAL A 19 6.54 -1.73 -1.09
CA VAL A 19 5.58 -0.75 -0.59
C VAL A 19 5.72 0.59 -1.33
N GLU A 20 6.95 1.03 -1.61
CA GLU A 20 7.20 2.25 -2.37
C GLU A 20 6.70 2.16 -3.82
N PHE A 21 6.98 1.06 -4.53
CA PHE A 21 6.48 0.86 -5.89
C PHE A 21 4.94 0.76 -5.95
N MET A 22 4.33 0.09 -4.97
CA MET A 22 2.88 0.01 -4.83
C MET A 22 2.29 1.41 -4.63
N ALA A 23 2.86 2.21 -3.73
CA ALA A 23 2.42 3.58 -3.48
C ALA A 23 2.54 4.44 -4.74
N GLN A 24 3.68 4.44 -5.42
CA GLN A 24 3.89 5.21 -6.66
C GLN A 24 2.89 4.81 -7.76
N THR A 25 2.63 3.50 -7.89
CA THR A 25 1.66 2.98 -8.87
C THR A 25 0.25 3.48 -8.56
N LEU A 26 -0.16 3.46 -7.29
CA LEU A 26 -1.47 3.95 -6.90
C LEU A 26 -1.58 5.47 -7.05
N GLU A 27 -0.57 6.23 -6.65
CA GLU A 27 -0.52 7.69 -6.83
C GLU A 27 -0.66 8.05 -8.32
N GLY A 28 0.04 7.35 -9.21
CA GLY A 28 -0.02 7.61 -10.65
C GLY A 28 -1.35 7.23 -11.31
N ARG A 29 -2.04 6.19 -10.81
CA ARG A 29 -3.30 5.70 -11.41
C ARG A 29 -4.56 6.30 -10.78
N HIS A 30 -4.51 6.60 -9.50
CA HIS A 30 -5.69 6.98 -8.71
C HIS A 30 -5.60 8.39 -8.12
N GLY A 31 -4.46 9.07 -8.23
CA GLY A 31 -4.30 10.45 -7.75
C GLY A 31 -4.68 10.58 -6.28
N SER A 32 -5.62 11.49 -5.98
CA SER A 32 -6.12 11.76 -4.61
C SER A 32 -6.82 10.57 -3.95
N HIS A 33 -7.21 9.54 -4.71
CA HIS A 33 -7.84 8.34 -4.17
C HIS A 33 -6.85 7.23 -3.81
N ALA A 34 -5.56 7.42 -4.07
CA ALA A 34 -4.55 6.37 -3.90
C ALA A 34 -4.50 5.82 -2.46
N ALA A 35 -4.60 6.68 -1.45
CA ALA A 35 -4.62 6.26 -0.05
C ALA A 35 -5.88 5.44 0.29
N GLU A 36 -7.04 5.87 -0.20
CA GLU A 36 -8.34 5.21 0.04
C GLU A 36 -8.39 3.83 -0.62
N VAL A 37 -7.84 3.71 -1.82
CA VAL A 37 -7.73 2.42 -2.53
C VAL A 37 -6.81 1.46 -1.77
N ALA A 38 -5.68 1.93 -1.25
CA ALA A 38 -4.79 1.10 -0.43
C ALA A 38 -5.47 0.66 0.88
N GLU A 39 -6.20 1.56 1.53
CA GLU A 39 -6.96 1.27 2.76
C GLU A 39 -8.08 0.26 2.51
N PHE A 40 -8.78 0.34 1.37
CA PHE A 40 -9.74 -0.67 0.95
C PHE A 40 -9.11 -2.07 0.89
N PHE A 41 -7.93 -2.21 0.27
CA PHE A 41 -7.25 -3.51 0.21
C PHE A 41 -6.77 -3.99 1.58
N ALA A 42 -6.32 -3.08 2.45
CA ALA A 42 -5.94 -3.43 3.82
C ALA A 42 -7.12 -4.06 4.58
N ASN A 43 -8.30 -3.44 4.49
CA ASN A 43 -9.54 -3.94 5.10
C ASN A 43 -9.99 -5.26 4.46
N LEU A 44 -9.97 -5.36 3.13
CA LEU A 44 -10.33 -6.59 2.42
C LEU A 44 -9.49 -7.80 2.85
N HIS A 45 -8.18 -7.61 3.04
CA HIS A 45 -7.30 -8.67 3.51
C HIS A 45 -7.49 -8.96 5.00
N SER A 46 -7.76 -7.94 5.82
CA SER A 46 -8.12 -8.11 7.23
C SER A 46 -9.37 -8.98 7.40
N ASP A 47 -10.43 -8.68 6.66
CA ASP A 47 -11.70 -9.43 6.68
C ASP A 47 -11.53 -10.89 6.24
N ARG A 48 -10.49 -11.18 5.46
CA ARG A 48 -10.14 -12.54 4.99
C ARG A 48 -9.15 -13.26 5.91
N GLY A 49 -8.74 -12.65 7.01
CA GLY A 49 -7.74 -13.20 7.93
C GLY A 49 -6.31 -13.17 7.39
N ASP A 50 -6.05 -12.43 6.31
CA ASP A 50 -4.72 -12.28 5.69
C ASP A 50 -4.01 -11.07 6.30
N ALA A 51 -3.51 -11.26 7.53
CA ALA A 51 -2.86 -10.20 8.29
C ALA A 51 -1.63 -9.64 7.57
N GLY A 52 -0.80 -10.49 6.93
CA GLY A 52 0.41 -10.04 6.24
C GLY A 52 0.11 -9.06 5.11
N ARG A 53 -0.83 -9.40 4.23
CA ARG A 53 -1.23 -8.48 3.15
C ARG A 53 -2.01 -7.28 3.67
N SER A 54 -2.81 -7.44 4.72
CA SER A 54 -3.50 -6.31 5.37
C SER A 54 -2.51 -5.25 5.86
N TRP A 55 -1.45 -5.68 6.56
CA TRP A 55 -0.40 -4.80 7.07
C TRP A 55 0.39 -4.14 5.95
N ALA A 56 0.71 -4.87 4.88
CA ALA A 56 1.40 -4.29 3.73
C ALA A 56 0.61 -3.15 3.08
N TRP A 57 -0.69 -3.38 2.83
CA TRP A 57 -1.57 -2.36 2.26
C TRP A 57 -1.80 -1.17 3.21
N ALA A 58 -1.85 -1.40 4.52
CA ALA A 58 -1.87 -0.32 5.51
C ALA A 58 -0.59 0.53 5.45
N GLY A 59 0.58 -0.10 5.24
CA GLY A 59 1.85 0.58 5.01
C GLY A 59 1.83 1.47 3.76
N VAL A 60 1.27 0.97 2.66
CA VAL A 60 1.08 1.74 1.41
C VAL A 60 0.16 2.94 1.66
N ALA A 61 -1.00 2.74 2.29
CA ALA A 61 -1.95 3.82 2.60
C ALA A 61 -1.29 4.92 3.44
N LYS A 62 -0.53 4.55 4.47
CA LYS A 62 0.23 5.48 5.30
C LYS A 62 1.25 6.27 4.49
N LEU A 63 2.03 5.62 3.64
CA LEU A 63 3.05 6.26 2.81
C LEU A 63 2.43 7.27 1.83
N VAL A 64 1.32 6.91 1.19
CA VAL A 64 0.61 7.82 0.28
C VAL A 64 0.10 9.05 1.03
N ARG A 65 -0.54 8.87 2.19
CA ARG A 65 -1.03 10.00 3.02
C ARG A 65 0.11 10.92 3.48
N GLN A 66 1.25 10.35 3.84
CA GLN A 66 2.44 11.14 4.19
C GLN A 66 2.89 11.99 3.00
N ARG A 67 3.00 11.42 1.80
CA ARG A 67 3.38 12.16 0.59
C ARG A 67 2.35 13.22 0.22
N GLU A 68 1.06 12.94 0.41
CA GLU A 68 0.00 13.94 0.24
C GLU A 68 0.15 15.11 1.19
N GLN A 69 0.45 14.85 2.46
CA GLN A 69 0.73 15.89 3.46
C GLN A 69 1.97 16.70 3.08
N GLU A 70 3.08 16.04 2.70
CA GLU A 70 4.31 16.70 2.24
C GLU A 70 4.07 17.59 1.00
N ARG A 71 3.16 17.20 0.11
CA ARG A 71 2.74 18.03 -1.04
C ARG A 71 1.83 19.19 -0.65
N ALA A 72 0.99 18.99 0.36
CA ALA A 72 0.02 19.98 0.84
C ALA A 72 0.64 21.02 1.79
N GLU A 73 1.73 20.69 2.47
CA GLU A 73 2.53 21.63 3.26
C GLU A 73 3.41 22.46 2.32
N PRO A 74 3.07 23.74 2.04
CA PRO A 74 3.98 24.59 1.29
C PRO A 74 5.26 24.69 2.11
N THR A 75 6.39 24.35 1.48
CA THR A 75 7.73 24.45 2.06
C THR A 75 7.90 25.76 2.82
N GLN A 76 7.72 25.73 4.14
CA GLN A 76 8.04 26.86 5.01
C GLN A 76 9.54 26.86 5.25
N LYS A 77 10.32 27.09 4.19
CA LYS A 77 11.73 27.45 4.31
C LYS A 77 11.80 28.96 4.47
N ARG A 78 11.94 29.39 5.73
CA ARG A 78 12.54 30.67 6.10
C ARG A 78 14.02 30.67 5.77
#